data_AF-A0AAW0EBE9-F1
#
_entry.id   AF-A0AAW0EBE9-F1
#
_cell.length_a   1.000
_cell.length_b   1.000
_cell.length_c   1.000
_cell.angle_alpha   90.00
_cell.angle_beta   90.00
_cell.angle_gamma   90.00
#
_symmetry.space_group_name_H-M   'P 1'
#
loop_
_entity.id
_entity.type
_entity.pdbx_description
1 polymer ?
#
loop_
_entity_poly.entity_id
_entity_poly.type
_entity_poly.pdbx_seq_one_letter_code
_entity_poly.pdbx_strand_id
1 'polypeptide(L)'
;MSPRHISYVRRYRISDDVLVSILEYLDPPSLWRACKAFKRLYQLMMGYQSLRYKYELAFLGMKDGPVTHARVSPLARLQFLTSYRKDWSRLTWAHETRAQIPHGTRAGASGGFLQQIRDHGGSATLELMELPSGRTSRPPASTRHLRYITTPVESMAVDQIQALVVTSHAFSLQGQVEGQVGIQLHFRDLWSFNKHPRARASSYEFSTQMTSRLRRVDIMVCGSKVAITHEFSGGRMKHLIINWYTFDARWLDDEDIQFLDETYLLGVNRKGGVPVVALYNISKASTITLLREFELPQSWDRSIIEFSPNNSPKIRLFLFSECAVLSRSRDANPRYQSKKAIQRTSFGFQLVVHQRVLL
;
A
#
# COMPACT_ATOMS: atom_id res chain seq x y z
N MET A 1 -67.50 -10.74 13.31
CA MET A 1 -66.95 -10.64 11.95
C MET A 1 -65.78 -9.66 11.98
N SER A 2 -64.56 -10.13 11.72
CA SER A 2 -63.35 -9.30 11.84
C SER A 2 -63.06 -8.59 10.49
N PRO A 3 -62.74 -7.28 10.47
CA PRO A 3 -62.48 -6.56 9.24
C PRO A 3 -61.17 -7.07 8.61
N ARG A 4 -61.26 -7.60 7.39
CA ARG A 4 -60.07 -7.92 6.59
C ARG A 4 -59.43 -6.61 6.13
N HIS A 5 -58.36 -6.21 6.81
CA HIS A 5 -57.50 -5.12 6.39
C HIS A 5 -56.78 -5.55 5.09
N ILE A 6 -57.33 -5.18 3.94
CA ILE A 6 -56.66 -5.41 2.65
C ILE A 6 -55.59 -4.31 2.50
N SER A 7 -54.38 -4.61 2.93
CA SER A 7 -53.21 -3.76 2.72
C SER A 7 -52.75 -3.86 1.26
N TYR A 8 -53.41 -3.09 0.37
CA TYR A 8 -52.90 -2.81 -0.97
C TYR A 8 -51.68 -1.87 -0.87
N VAL A 9 -50.56 -2.38 -0.38
CA VAL A 9 -49.28 -1.72 -0.63
C VAL A 9 -48.96 -1.98 -2.10
N ARG A 10 -49.42 -1.10 -2.98
CA ARG A 10 -48.93 -1.01 -4.37
C ARG A 10 -47.43 -0.77 -4.28
N ARG A 11 -46.65 -1.85 -4.39
CA ARG A 11 -45.19 -1.74 -4.49
C ARG A 11 -44.90 -1.14 -5.85
N TYR A 12 -44.65 0.18 -5.87
CA TYR A 12 -44.11 0.85 -7.05
C TYR A 12 -42.84 0.12 -7.48
N ARG A 13 -42.92 -0.56 -8.62
CA ARG A 13 -41.79 -1.31 -9.16
C ARG A 13 -41.02 -0.35 -10.05
N ILE A 14 -39.87 0.11 -9.56
CA ILE A 14 -38.91 0.87 -10.36
C ILE A 14 -38.52 0.01 -11.57
N SER A 15 -38.47 0.59 -12.77
CA SER A 15 -38.06 -0.11 -14.00
C SER A 15 -36.59 -0.53 -13.94
N ASP A 16 -36.23 -1.56 -14.69
CA ASP A 16 -34.86 -2.09 -14.67
C ASP A 16 -33.85 -1.08 -15.24
N ASP A 17 -34.22 -0.28 -16.25
CA ASP A 17 -33.35 0.74 -16.84
C ASP A 17 -33.01 1.87 -15.85
N VAL A 18 -33.98 2.30 -15.06
CA VAL A 18 -33.77 3.30 -14.00
C VAL A 18 -32.87 2.73 -12.91
N LEU A 19 -33.06 1.46 -12.53
CA LEU A 19 -32.17 0.80 -11.58
C LEU A 19 -30.74 0.71 -12.13
N VAL A 20 -30.55 0.29 -13.38
CA VAL A 20 -29.24 0.22 -14.02
C VAL A 20 -28.56 1.58 -14.00
N SER A 21 -29.28 2.64 -14.38
CA SER A 21 -28.78 4.01 -14.35
C SER A 21 -28.32 4.42 -12.95
N ILE A 22 -29.09 4.10 -11.89
CA ILE A 22 -28.70 4.37 -10.51
C ILE A 22 -27.45 3.57 -10.12
N LEU A 23 -27.40 2.28 -10.45
CA LEU A 23 -26.29 1.40 -10.11
C LEU A 23 -24.98 1.81 -10.80
N GLU A 24 -25.05 2.43 -11.98
CA GLU A 24 -23.86 2.93 -12.68
C GLU A 24 -23.15 4.08 -11.95
N TYR A 25 -23.84 4.83 -11.09
CA TYR A 25 -23.22 5.87 -10.26
C TYR A 25 -22.59 5.35 -8.97
N LEU A 26 -22.86 4.10 -8.58
CA LEU A 26 -22.28 3.52 -7.37
C LEU A 26 -20.80 3.19 -7.57
N ASP A 27 -20.02 3.40 -6.52
CA ASP A 27 -18.67 2.88 -6.39
C ASP A 27 -18.70 1.34 -6.25
N PRO A 28 -17.62 0.63 -6.62
CA PRO A 28 -17.61 -0.83 -6.58
C PRO A 28 -18.00 -1.43 -5.20
N PRO A 29 -17.46 -0.96 -4.05
CA PRO A 29 -17.92 -1.42 -2.73
C PRO A 29 -19.42 -1.24 -2.48
N SER A 30 -19.98 -0.06 -2.76
CA SER A 30 -21.43 0.19 -2.58
C SER A 30 -22.29 -0.69 -3.47
N LEU A 31 -21.88 -0.90 -4.73
CA LEU A 31 -22.57 -1.78 -5.67
C LEU A 31 -22.62 -3.23 -5.14
N TRP A 32 -21.50 -3.73 -4.62
CA TRP A 32 -21.44 -5.07 -4.03
C TRP A 32 -22.35 -5.21 -2.80
N ARG A 33 -22.38 -4.21 -1.91
CA ARG A 33 -23.29 -4.19 -0.75
C ARG A 33 -24.76 -4.17 -1.19
N ALA A 34 -25.11 -3.39 -2.21
CA ALA A 34 -26.46 -3.33 -2.75
C ALA A 34 -26.92 -4.70 -3.30
N CYS A 35 -26.03 -5.42 -3.98
CA CYS A 35 -26.31 -6.76 -4.52
C CYS A 35 -26.51 -7.82 -3.42
N LYS A 36 -25.89 -7.64 -2.25
CA LYS A 36 -26.15 -8.50 -1.08
C LYS A 36 -27.53 -8.26 -0.47
N ALA A 37 -28.02 -7.02 -0.50
CA ALA A 37 -29.31 -6.66 0.05
C ALA A 37 -30.49 -7.13 -0.84
N PHE A 38 -30.33 -7.04 -2.18
CA PHE A 38 -31.42 -7.29 -3.12
C PHE A 38 -31.01 -8.24 -4.25
N LYS A 39 -31.60 -9.45 -4.29
CA LYS A 39 -31.37 -10.45 -5.35
C LYS A 39 -31.67 -9.92 -6.76
N ARG A 40 -32.66 -9.03 -6.92
CA ARG A 40 -32.99 -8.40 -8.22
C ARG A 40 -31.81 -7.58 -8.76
N LEU A 41 -31.13 -6.82 -7.90
CA LEU A 41 -29.97 -6.01 -8.33
C LEU A 41 -28.82 -6.89 -8.78
N TYR A 42 -28.58 -8.00 -8.08
CA TYR A 42 -27.57 -8.98 -8.48
C TYR A 42 -27.85 -9.58 -9.87
N GLN A 43 -29.12 -9.95 -10.14
CA GLN A 43 -29.52 -10.47 -11.45
C GLN A 43 -29.32 -9.44 -12.56
N LEU A 44 -29.74 -8.20 -12.34
CA LEU A 44 -29.54 -7.11 -13.30
C LEU A 44 -28.05 -6.89 -13.58
N MET A 45 -27.27 -6.72 -12.53
CA MET A 45 -25.84 -6.49 -12.63
C MET A 45 -25.11 -7.59 -13.41
N MET A 46 -25.50 -8.87 -13.27
CA MET A 46 -24.91 -9.97 -14.03
C MET A 46 -25.27 -9.94 -15.52
N GLY A 47 -26.36 -9.28 -15.90
CA GLY A 47 -26.77 -9.04 -17.29
C GLY A 47 -26.04 -7.87 -17.96
N TYR A 48 -25.62 -6.85 -17.22
CA TYR A 48 -24.95 -5.66 -17.75
C TYR A 48 -23.43 -5.72 -17.53
N GLN A 49 -22.65 -5.71 -18.61
CA GLN A 49 -21.19 -5.89 -18.55
C GLN A 49 -20.47 -4.78 -17.76
N SER A 50 -20.93 -3.53 -17.85
CA SER A 50 -20.38 -2.38 -17.10
C SER A 50 -20.53 -2.59 -15.59
N LEU A 51 -21.73 -2.98 -15.14
CA LEU A 51 -22.04 -3.26 -13.74
C LEU A 51 -21.33 -4.51 -13.24
N ARG A 52 -21.34 -5.59 -14.04
CA ARG A 52 -20.62 -6.83 -13.71
C ARG A 52 -19.13 -6.59 -13.50
N TYR A 53 -18.52 -5.75 -14.33
CA TYR A 53 -17.12 -5.38 -14.17
C TYR A 53 -16.85 -4.69 -12.82
N LYS A 54 -17.65 -3.67 -12.46
CA LYS A 54 -17.54 -2.99 -11.16
C LYS A 54 -17.73 -3.99 -10.00
N TYR A 55 -18.68 -4.90 -10.12
CA TYR A 55 -18.88 -5.92 -9.11
C TYR A 55 -17.70 -6.88 -8.95
N GLU A 56 -17.14 -7.39 -10.04
CA GLU A 56 -15.98 -8.28 -10.00
C GLU A 56 -14.75 -7.55 -9.42
N LEU A 57 -14.57 -6.26 -9.72
CA LEU A 57 -13.55 -5.44 -9.07
C LEU A 57 -13.74 -5.41 -7.54
N ALA A 58 -14.95 -5.09 -7.07
CA ALA A 58 -15.27 -5.07 -5.65
C ALA A 58 -15.08 -6.44 -4.99
N PHE A 59 -15.54 -7.50 -5.68
CA PHE A 59 -15.46 -8.88 -5.23
C PHE A 59 -14.00 -9.36 -5.09
N LEU A 60 -13.13 -8.97 -6.02
CA LEU A 60 -11.70 -9.29 -5.97
C LEU A 60 -10.90 -8.32 -5.08
N GLY A 61 -11.55 -7.25 -4.63
CA GLY A 61 -10.93 -6.20 -3.84
C GLY A 61 -9.87 -5.44 -4.62
N MET A 62 -10.16 -5.16 -5.89
CA MET A 62 -9.30 -4.43 -6.82
C MET A 62 -9.94 -3.08 -7.14
N LYS A 63 -9.12 -2.07 -7.39
CA LYS A 63 -9.55 -0.76 -7.90
C LYS A 63 -9.52 -0.77 -9.43
N ASP A 64 -10.40 0.02 -10.04
CA ASP A 64 -10.32 0.27 -11.48
C ASP A 64 -8.98 0.95 -11.79
N GLY A 65 -8.41 0.65 -12.95
CA GLY A 65 -7.11 1.19 -13.36
C GLY A 65 -7.18 2.70 -13.64
N PRO A 66 -6.02 3.34 -13.90
CA PRO A 66 -5.99 4.75 -14.31
C PRO A 66 -6.90 5.01 -15.52
N VAL A 67 -7.39 6.26 -15.65
CA VAL A 67 -8.39 6.71 -16.64
C VAL A 67 -8.04 6.36 -18.09
N THR A 68 -6.75 6.16 -18.40
CA THR A 68 -6.31 5.65 -19.71
C THR A 68 -6.95 4.31 -20.06
N HIS A 69 -7.25 3.46 -19.09
CA HIS A 69 -7.99 2.20 -19.27
C HIS A 69 -9.51 2.38 -19.36
N ALA A 70 -10.07 3.54 -19.00
CA ALA A 70 -11.50 3.81 -19.17
C ALA A 70 -11.91 3.89 -20.65
N ARG A 71 -10.95 4.12 -21.56
CA ARG A 71 -11.16 4.04 -23.01
C ARG A 71 -11.35 2.61 -23.53
N VAL A 72 -10.96 1.61 -22.74
CA VAL A 72 -11.14 0.20 -23.10
C VAL A 72 -12.56 -0.23 -22.76
N SER A 73 -13.21 -0.98 -23.66
CA SER A 73 -14.60 -1.41 -23.46
C SER A 73 -14.77 -2.18 -22.14
N PRO A 74 -15.89 -2.02 -21.40
CA PRO A 74 -16.12 -2.74 -20.16
C PRO A 74 -15.98 -4.26 -20.29
N LEU A 75 -16.35 -4.82 -21.45
CA LEU A 75 -16.18 -6.23 -21.76
C LEU A 75 -14.73 -6.67 -21.75
N ALA A 76 -13.85 -5.95 -22.46
CA ALA A 76 -12.43 -6.31 -22.54
C ALA A 76 -11.76 -6.19 -21.16
N ARG A 77 -12.14 -5.19 -20.35
CA ARG A 77 -11.67 -5.05 -18.97
C ARG A 77 -12.14 -6.20 -18.07
N LEU A 78 -13.40 -6.62 -18.22
CA LEU A 78 -13.96 -7.79 -17.51
C LEU A 78 -13.27 -9.09 -17.91
N GLN A 79 -13.02 -9.30 -19.21
CA GLN A 79 -12.27 -10.44 -19.71
C GLN A 79 -10.86 -10.45 -19.13
N PHE A 80 -10.15 -9.32 -19.15
CA PHE A 80 -8.82 -9.19 -18.55
C PHE A 80 -8.84 -9.55 -17.06
N LEU A 81 -9.79 -9.01 -16.29
CA LEU A 81 -9.93 -9.29 -14.86
C LEU A 81 -10.19 -10.79 -14.59
N THR A 82 -11.03 -11.41 -15.42
CA THR A 82 -11.37 -12.83 -15.30
C THR A 82 -10.19 -13.73 -15.66
N SER A 83 -9.46 -13.41 -16.73
CA SER A 83 -8.23 -14.10 -17.12
C SER A 83 -7.18 -13.95 -16.04
N TYR A 84 -6.94 -12.74 -15.53
CA TYR A 84 -6.03 -12.49 -14.42
C TYR A 84 -6.36 -13.38 -13.22
N ARG A 85 -7.62 -13.43 -12.80
CA ARG A 85 -8.06 -14.29 -11.69
C ARG A 85 -7.79 -15.78 -11.94
N LYS A 86 -8.02 -16.24 -13.18
CA LYS A 86 -7.78 -17.64 -13.58
C LYS A 86 -6.28 -17.95 -13.57
N ASP A 87 -5.49 -17.08 -14.18
CA ASP A 87 -4.07 -17.29 -14.43
C ASP A 87 -3.25 -17.10 -13.15
N TRP A 88 -3.64 -16.18 -12.26
CA TRP A 88 -2.98 -15.98 -10.97
C TRP A 88 -2.93 -17.25 -10.12
N SER A 89 -4.01 -18.04 -10.13
CA SER A 89 -4.04 -19.32 -9.40
C SER A 89 -3.20 -20.43 -10.03
N ARG A 90 -2.77 -20.24 -11.28
CA ARG A 90 -1.95 -21.17 -12.06
C ARG A 90 -0.51 -20.69 -12.19
N LEU A 91 -0.16 -19.58 -11.54
CA LEU A 91 1.15 -18.96 -11.66
C LEU A 91 2.17 -19.90 -11.03
N THR A 92 2.92 -20.59 -11.88
CA THR A 92 4.05 -21.41 -11.48
C THR A 92 5.34 -20.60 -11.66
N TRP A 93 6.28 -20.78 -10.75
CA TRP A 93 7.62 -20.24 -10.91
C TRP A 93 8.27 -20.91 -12.13
N ALA A 94 8.37 -20.18 -13.23
CA ALA A 94 8.89 -20.70 -14.49
C ALA A 94 10.38 -20.38 -14.69
N HIS A 95 10.77 -19.13 -14.41
CA HIS A 95 12.13 -18.64 -14.64
C HIS A 95 12.64 -17.86 -13.44
N GLU A 96 13.87 -18.17 -13.02
CA GLU A 96 14.62 -17.40 -12.04
C GLU A 96 15.66 -16.55 -12.78
N THR A 97 15.62 -15.23 -12.58
CA THR A 97 16.65 -14.32 -13.08
C THR A 97 17.44 -13.79 -11.90
N ARG A 98 18.76 -13.97 -11.93
CA ARG A 98 19.65 -13.50 -10.87
C ARG A 98 20.39 -12.26 -11.34
N ALA A 99 20.25 -11.16 -10.61
CA ALA A 99 21.05 -9.96 -10.81
C ALA A 99 22.24 -9.99 -9.85
N GLN A 100 23.45 -9.72 -10.36
CA GLN A 100 24.61 -9.54 -9.50
C GLN A 100 24.56 -8.14 -8.89
N ILE A 101 24.69 -8.06 -7.56
CA ILE A 101 24.77 -6.80 -6.83
C ILE A 101 26.24 -6.59 -6.47
N PRO A 102 26.90 -5.54 -6.98
CA PRO A 102 28.32 -5.30 -6.68
C PRO A 102 28.55 -5.10 -5.19
N HIS A 103 29.72 -5.53 -4.69
CA HIS A 103 30.07 -5.37 -3.28
C HIS A 103 30.00 -3.89 -2.84
N GLY A 104 29.47 -3.64 -1.64
CA GLY A 104 29.24 -2.29 -1.11
C GLY A 104 28.04 -1.54 -1.71
N THR A 105 27.29 -2.15 -2.63
CA THR A 105 26.07 -1.55 -3.21
C THR A 105 24.87 -1.89 -2.33
N ARG A 106 24.06 -0.89 -2.00
CA ARG A 106 22.76 -1.10 -1.36
C ARG A 106 21.73 -1.42 -2.43
N ALA A 107 20.98 -2.51 -2.26
CA ALA A 107 19.96 -2.93 -3.22
C ALA A 107 18.58 -3.03 -2.55
N GLY A 108 17.54 -2.75 -3.33
CA GLY A 108 16.15 -2.86 -2.91
C GLY A 108 15.22 -2.98 -4.11
N ALA A 109 13.92 -3.11 -3.87
CA ALA A 109 12.95 -3.11 -4.95
C ALA A 109 11.77 -2.20 -4.60
N SER A 110 11.36 -1.36 -5.55
CA SER A 110 10.24 -0.44 -5.39
C SER A 110 9.61 -0.13 -6.73
N GLY A 111 8.29 0.02 -6.79
CA GLY A 111 7.58 0.48 -7.99
C GLY A 111 7.79 -0.35 -9.26
N GLY A 112 8.13 -1.64 -9.14
CA GLY A 112 8.47 -2.48 -10.30
C GLY A 112 9.91 -2.29 -10.81
N PHE A 113 10.79 -1.69 -10.02
CA PHE A 113 12.22 -1.57 -10.29
C PHE A 113 13.05 -2.25 -9.21
N LEU A 114 14.14 -2.89 -9.62
CA LEU A 114 15.28 -3.22 -8.77
C LEU A 114 16.18 -1.98 -8.71
N GLN A 115 16.43 -1.46 -7.52
CA GLN A 115 17.28 -0.29 -7.30
C GLN A 115 18.63 -0.73 -6.74
N GLN A 116 19.69 -0.09 -7.22
CA GLN A 116 21.06 -0.26 -6.75
C GLN A 116 21.65 1.13 -6.47
N ILE A 117 22.12 1.35 -5.25
CA ILE A 117 22.69 2.61 -4.78
C ILE A 117 24.14 2.37 -4.41
N ARG A 118 25.04 3.13 -5.03
CA ARG A 118 26.49 3.05 -4.78
C ARG A 118 27.03 4.41 -4.37
N ASP A 119 27.49 4.51 -3.14
CA ASP A 119 27.96 5.78 -2.56
C ASP A 119 29.44 6.05 -2.91
N HIS A 120 29.75 7.32 -3.18
CA HIS A 120 31.07 7.81 -3.60
C HIS A 120 31.58 8.96 -2.72
N GLY A 121 31.28 8.94 -1.41
CA GLY A 121 31.83 9.89 -0.44
C GLY A 121 31.40 11.35 -0.62
N GLY A 122 30.24 11.59 -1.23
CA GLY A 122 29.68 12.94 -1.47
C GLY A 122 28.65 12.97 -2.59
N SER A 123 28.67 11.96 -3.46
CA SER A 123 27.60 11.65 -4.40
C SER A 123 27.26 10.17 -4.31
N ALA A 124 26.16 9.77 -4.94
CA ALA A 124 25.78 8.38 -5.14
C ALA A 124 25.42 8.12 -6.60
N THR A 125 25.74 6.94 -7.11
CA THR A 125 25.17 6.41 -8.35
C THR A 125 23.93 5.62 -8.02
N LEU A 126 22.80 6.02 -8.61
CA LEU A 126 21.53 5.30 -8.53
C LEU A 126 21.28 4.59 -9.86
N GLU A 127 21.19 3.28 -9.83
CA GLU A 127 20.78 2.45 -10.96
C GLU A 127 19.41 1.84 -10.69
N LEU A 128 18.51 1.97 -11.68
CA LEU A 128 17.15 1.43 -11.65
C LEU A 128 16.98 0.47 -12.82
N MET A 129 16.67 -0.78 -12.50
CA MET A 129 16.39 -1.83 -13.49
C MET A 129 14.93 -2.22 -13.41
N GLU A 130 14.17 -1.98 -14.48
CA GLU A 130 12.77 -2.36 -14.56
C GLU A 130 12.64 -3.89 -14.44
N LEU A 131 11.80 -4.34 -13.51
CA LEU A 131 11.51 -5.75 -13.31
C LEU A 131 10.63 -6.26 -14.47
N PRO A 132 10.95 -7.43 -15.06
CA PRO A 132 10.10 -8.04 -16.07
C PRO A 132 8.69 -8.24 -15.55
N SER A 133 7.70 -7.80 -16.33
CA SER A 133 6.28 -7.93 -15.98
C SER A 133 5.51 -8.50 -17.15
N GLY A 134 4.99 -9.72 -16.98
CA GLY A 134 4.13 -10.37 -17.96
C GLY A 134 2.86 -9.56 -18.29
N ARG A 135 2.47 -8.62 -17.41
CA ARG A 135 1.34 -7.71 -17.64
C ARG A 135 1.57 -6.72 -18.78
N THR A 136 2.82 -6.43 -19.09
CA THR A 136 3.18 -5.42 -20.10
C THR A 136 3.39 -6.02 -21.49
N SER A 137 3.34 -7.36 -21.61
CA SER A 137 3.65 -8.11 -22.83
C SER A 137 5.00 -7.74 -23.47
N ARG A 138 5.91 -7.13 -22.68
CA ARG A 138 7.25 -6.75 -23.11
C ARG A 138 8.22 -7.90 -22.85
N PRO A 139 9.09 -8.25 -23.82
CA PRO A 139 10.14 -9.24 -23.57
C PRO A 139 11.11 -8.71 -22.50
N PRO A 140 11.71 -9.59 -21.67
CA PRO A 140 12.69 -9.18 -20.66
C PRO A 140 13.85 -8.35 -21.22
N ALA A 141 14.28 -8.59 -22.46
CA ALA A 141 15.33 -7.80 -23.11
C ALA A 141 14.94 -6.33 -23.40
N SER A 142 13.68 -5.96 -23.22
CA SER A 142 13.15 -4.59 -23.43
C SER A 142 12.83 -3.86 -22.13
N THR A 143 13.24 -4.41 -20.98
CA THR A 143 13.18 -3.70 -19.70
C THR A 143 14.05 -2.46 -19.74
N ARG A 144 13.61 -1.40 -19.06
CA ARG A 144 14.39 -0.16 -18.98
C ARG A 144 15.48 -0.25 -17.92
N HIS A 145 16.64 0.31 -18.23
CA HIS A 145 17.77 0.44 -17.31
C HIS A 145 18.13 1.94 -17.26
N LEU A 146 17.94 2.54 -16.09
CA LEU A 146 18.18 3.97 -15.87
C LEU A 146 19.35 4.12 -14.90
N ARG A 147 20.21 5.10 -15.13
CA ARG A 147 21.35 5.40 -14.28
C ARG A 147 21.47 6.90 -14.06
N TYR A 148 21.58 7.29 -12.81
CA TYR A 148 21.65 8.68 -12.38
C TYR A 148 22.81 8.89 -11.40
N ILE A 149 23.40 10.08 -11.42
CA ILE A 149 24.33 10.56 -10.39
C ILE A 149 23.57 11.56 -9.54
N THR A 150 23.57 11.36 -8.23
CA THR A 150 22.74 12.11 -7.27
C THR A 150 23.49 12.40 -5.98
N THR A 151 22.90 13.21 -5.10
CA THR A 151 23.29 13.31 -3.69
C THR A 151 23.21 11.94 -3.01
N PRO A 152 23.91 11.73 -1.88
CA PRO A 152 23.84 10.46 -1.15
C PRO A 152 22.38 10.08 -0.83
N VAL A 153 22.03 8.81 -1.03
CA VAL A 153 20.64 8.32 -0.89
C VAL A 153 20.59 7.28 0.21
N GLU A 154 19.87 7.57 1.30
CA GLU A 154 19.66 6.62 2.38
C GLU A 154 18.57 5.60 2.07
N SER A 155 17.49 6.08 1.47
CA SER A 155 16.34 5.26 1.10
C SER A 155 15.65 5.85 -0.11
N MET A 156 14.89 5.02 -0.81
CA MET A 156 14.13 5.48 -1.95
C MET A 156 12.87 4.64 -2.19
N ALA A 157 11.89 5.28 -2.82
CA ALA A 157 10.69 4.64 -3.31
C ALA A 157 10.37 5.14 -4.72
N VAL A 158 9.80 4.25 -5.53
CA VAL A 158 9.39 4.53 -6.91
C VAL A 158 7.88 4.31 -7.03
N ASP A 159 7.17 5.30 -7.58
CA ASP A 159 5.80 5.16 -8.07
C ASP A 159 5.80 5.34 -9.59
N GLN A 160 5.80 4.20 -10.31
CA GLN A 160 5.81 4.18 -11.76
C GLN A 160 4.54 4.80 -12.37
N ILE A 161 3.39 4.74 -11.69
CA ILE A 161 2.11 5.26 -12.22
C ILE A 161 2.18 6.78 -12.32
N GLN A 162 2.81 7.41 -11.33
CA GLN A 162 3.01 8.85 -11.29
C GLN A 162 4.31 9.30 -11.96
N ALA A 163 5.17 8.37 -12.39
CA ALA A 163 6.56 8.64 -12.77
C ALA A 163 7.33 9.38 -11.66
N LEU A 164 7.10 9.01 -10.40
CA LEU A 164 7.72 9.63 -9.24
C LEU A 164 8.84 8.76 -8.66
N VAL A 165 9.96 9.39 -8.33
CA VAL A 165 11.01 8.82 -7.48
C VAL A 165 11.17 9.72 -6.26
N VAL A 166 11.07 9.13 -5.09
CA VAL A 166 11.33 9.81 -3.81
C VAL A 166 12.62 9.25 -3.25
N THR A 167 13.60 10.11 -3.00
CA THR A 167 14.84 9.72 -2.30
C THR A 167 14.96 10.48 -0.99
N SER A 168 15.61 9.89 0.00
CA SER A 168 16.00 10.56 1.25
C SER A 168 17.51 10.68 1.36
N HIS A 169 17.98 11.77 1.95
CA HIS A 169 19.36 12.02 2.31
C HIS A 169 19.41 12.47 3.76
N ALA A 170 20.14 11.76 4.62
CA ALA A 170 20.35 12.14 6.00
C ALA A 170 21.67 12.91 6.12
N PHE A 171 21.67 14.02 6.85
CA PHE A 171 22.85 14.85 7.06
C PHE A 171 22.93 15.32 8.52
N SER A 172 24.15 15.61 8.98
CA SER A 172 24.37 16.16 10.32
C SER A 172 24.20 17.67 10.29
N LEU A 173 23.39 18.22 11.19
CA LEU A 173 23.22 19.67 11.35
C LEU A 173 24.36 20.21 12.22
N GLN A 174 25.39 20.78 11.60
CA GLN A 174 26.46 21.45 12.34
C GLN A 174 25.92 22.70 13.05
N GLY A 175 26.12 22.79 14.37
CA GLY A 175 25.96 24.03 15.14
C GLY A 175 24.63 24.29 15.84
N GLN A 176 23.64 23.37 15.81
CA GLN A 176 22.37 23.60 16.52
C GLN A 176 22.19 22.76 17.79
N VAL A 177 22.47 21.45 17.78
CA VAL A 177 22.57 20.58 18.97
C VAL A 177 23.40 19.36 18.56
N GLU A 178 24.37 18.92 19.37
CA GLU A 178 25.08 17.67 19.09
C GLU A 178 24.10 16.49 18.96
N GLY A 179 24.18 15.78 17.82
CA GLY A 179 23.38 14.58 17.56
C GLY A 179 22.07 14.81 16.80
N GLN A 180 21.72 16.04 16.42
CA GLN A 180 20.52 16.27 15.62
C GLN A 180 20.74 15.86 14.15
N VAL A 181 19.91 14.93 13.66
CA VAL A 181 19.94 14.49 12.26
C VAL A 181 18.92 15.28 11.45
N GLY A 182 19.39 15.93 10.38
CA GLY A 182 18.58 16.55 9.33
C GLY A 182 18.29 15.56 8.22
N ILE A 183 17.11 15.66 7.61
CA ILE A 183 16.69 14.77 6.53
C ILE A 183 16.15 15.62 5.40
N GLN A 184 16.69 15.39 4.20
CA GLN A 184 16.26 16.01 2.97
C GLN A 184 15.58 14.94 2.09
N LEU A 185 14.34 15.20 1.71
CA LEU A 185 13.62 14.39 0.73
C LEU A 185 13.77 15.06 -0.63
N HIS A 186 13.94 14.28 -1.70
CA HIS A 186 13.86 14.77 -3.07
C HIS A 186 12.71 14.11 -3.81
N PHE A 187 11.93 14.91 -4.56
CA PHE A 187 10.82 14.44 -5.38
C PHE A 187 11.18 14.61 -6.86
N ARG A 188 11.58 13.52 -7.50
CA ARG A 188 12.13 13.50 -8.85
C ARG A 188 11.20 12.80 -9.84
N ASP A 189 11.26 13.24 -11.09
CA ASP A 189 10.65 12.51 -12.20
C ASP A 189 11.46 11.24 -12.52
N LEU A 190 10.79 10.10 -12.67
CA LEU A 190 11.43 8.80 -12.84
C LEU A 190 12.28 8.72 -14.12
N TRP A 191 11.89 9.42 -15.18
CA TRP A 191 12.49 9.28 -16.50
C TRP A 191 13.60 10.30 -16.76
N SER A 192 13.46 11.50 -16.21
CA SER A 192 14.42 12.60 -16.41
C SER A 192 15.27 12.89 -15.18
N PHE A 193 14.88 12.38 -14.01
CA PHE A 193 15.50 12.66 -12.70
C PHE A 193 15.55 14.14 -12.30
N ASN A 194 14.82 14.99 -13.03
CA ASN A 194 14.60 16.39 -12.71
C ASN A 194 13.53 16.53 -11.61
N LYS A 195 13.29 17.76 -11.13
CA LYS A 195 12.16 18.02 -10.22
C LYS A 195 10.87 17.45 -10.82
N HIS A 196 10.13 16.66 -10.05
CA HIS A 196 8.87 16.11 -10.50
C HIS A 196 7.87 17.26 -10.81
N PRO A 197 7.17 17.26 -11.97
CA PRO A 197 6.32 18.38 -12.39
C PRO A 197 5.23 18.77 -11.38
N ARG A 198 4.70 17.79 -10.65
CA ARG A 198 3.66 17.99 -9.63
C ARG A 198 4.20 18.32 -8.23
N ALA A 199 5.51 18.20 -7.99
CA ALA A 199 6.06 18.46 -6.66
C ALA A 199 6.11 19.97 -6.39
N ARG A 200 5.80 20.37 -5.15
CA ARG A 200 5.86 21.78 -4.73
C ARG A 200 7.27 22.35 -4.94
N ALA A 201 8.27 21.65 -4.43
CA ALA A 201 9.69 21.95 -4.60
C ALA A 201 10.49 20.70 -4.98
N SER A 202 11.75 20.88 -5.38
CA SER A 202 12.67 19.78 -5.68
C SER A 202 13.04 18.97 -4.44
N SER A 203 13.02 19.60 -3.27
CA SER A 203 13.33 18.99 -1.99
C SER A 203 12.45 19.52 -0.86
N TYR A 204 12.36 18.73 0.21
CA TYR A 204 11.76 19.08 1.49
C TYR A 204 12.71 18.68 2.62
N GLU A 205 13.05 19.63 3.48
CA GLU A 205 14.00 19.42 4.57
C GLU A 205 13.29 19.51 5.91
N PHE A 206 13.65 18.62 6.82
CA PHE A 206 13.18 18.64 8.20
C PHE A 206 14.24 18.06 9.13
N SER A 207 14.22 18.52 10.38
CA SER A 207 15.08 17.97 11.42
C SER A 207 14.31 16.97 12.28
N THR A 208 14.95 15.85 12.59
CA THR A 208 14.45 14.95 13.64
C THR A 208 14.66 15.60 15.01
N GLN A 209 13.72 15.42 15.93
CA GLN A 209 13.85 15.88 17.33
C GLN A 209 14.60 14.87 18.22
N MET A 210 15.12 13.79 17.62
CA MET A 210 15.79 12.72 18.34
C MET A 210 17.30 12.95 18.31
N THR A 211 17.95 12.79 19.46
CA THR A 211 19.42 12.86 19.60
C THR A 211 20.11 11.53 19.30
N SER A 212 19.34 10.46 19.11
CA SER A 212 19.86 9.12 18.81
C SER A 212 20.26 8.99 17.35
N ARG A 213 21.30 8.19 17.09
CA ARG A 213 21.76 7.89 15.74
C ARG A 213 20.67 7.18 14.93
N LEU A 214 20.40 7.70 13.74
CA LEU A 214 19.54 7.11 12.73
C LEU A 214 20.15 5.79 12.23
N ARG A 215 19.39 4.70 12.30
CA ARG A 215 19.81 3.35 11.89
C ARG A 215 19.30 3.00 10.50
N ARG A 216 18.05 3.34 10.21
CA ARG A 216 17.37 3.01 8.94
C ARG A 216 16.34 4.06 8.57
N VAL A 217 16.16 4.26 7.27
CA VAL A 217 15.06 5.04 6.69
C VAL A 217 14.32 4.17 5.70
N ASP A 218 13.00 4.13 5.77
CA ASP A 218 12.15 3.49 4.77
C ASP A 218 11.14 4.51 4.24
N ILE A 219 10.87 4.44 2.93
CA ILE A 219 9.94 5.34 2.24
C ILE A 219 8.82 4.51 1.62
N MET A 220 7.58 4.94 1.84
CA MET A 220 6.40 4.39 1.17
C MET A 220 5.65 5.52 0.47
N VAL A 221 5.22 5.27 -0.76
CA VAL A 221 4.42 6.21 -1.56
C VAL A 221 3.02 5.64 -1.73
N CYS A 222 2.01 6.46 -1.47
CA CYS A 222 0.62 6.17 -1.75
C CYS A 222 -0.05 7.41 -2.35
N GLY A 223 -0.04 7.48 -3.68
CA GLY A 223 -0.65 8.59 -4.41
C GLY A 223 -0.06 9.95 -4.05
N SER A 224 -0.84 10.85 -3.46
CA SER A 224 -0.37 12.17 -3.01
C SER A 224 0.42 12.15 -1.68
N LYS A 225 0.49 11.00 -1.00
CA LYS A 225 1.08 10.86 0.33
C LYS A 225 2.37 10.07 0.29
N VAL A 226 3.33 10.49 1.09
CA VAL A 226 4.57 9.76 1.37
C VAL A 226 4.65 9.54 2.87
N ALA A 227 4.98 8.32 3.28
CA ALA A 227 5.38 8.01 4.64
C ALA A 227 6.89 7.77 4.68
N ILE A 228 7.56 8.38 5.64
CA ILE A 228 8.99 8.20 5.89
C ILE A 228 9.15 7.64 7.30
N THR A 229 9.55 6.38 7.40
CA THR A 229 9.81 5.69 8.65
C THR A 229 11.29 5.84 9.01
N HIS A 230 11.55 6.33 10.22
CA HIS A 230 12.89 6.47 10.77
C HIS A 230 13.05 5.47 11.91
N GLU A 231 14.00 4.56 11.78
CA GLU A 231 14.41 3.67 12.87
C GLU A 231 15.64 4.28 13.53
N PHE A 232 15.54 4.62 14.81
CA PHE A 232 16.64 5.12 15.60
C PHE A 232 17.31 4.02 16.42
N SER A 233 18.53 4.29 16.86
CA SER A 233 19.22 3.46 17.86
C SER A 233 18.33 3.27 19.10
N GLY A 234 18.19 2.03 19.56
CA GLY A 234 17.26 1.65 20.63
C GLY A 234 15.88 1.18 20.14
N GLY A 235 15.68 1.01 18.84
CA GLY A 235 14.45 0.43 18.28
C GLY A 235 13.24 1.36 18.27
N ARG A 236 13.44 2.66 18.55
CA ARG A 236 12.38 3.66 18.46
C ARG A 236 12.11 3.97 16.99
N MET A 237 10.84 3.94 16.60
CA MET A 237 10.40 4.33 15.27
C MET A 237 9.65 5.65 15.32
N LYS A 238 9.81 6.47 14.28
CA LYS A 238 9.02 7.70 14.05
C LYS A 238 8.64 7.76 12.59
N HIS A 239 7.39 8.09 12.33
CA HIS A 239 6.88 8.16 10.97
C HIS A 239 6.49 9.59 10.62
N LEU A 240 7.05 10.12 9.55
CA LEU A 240 6.61 11.38 8.96
C LEU A 240 5.64 11.07 7.83
N ILE A 241 4.40 11.52 7.95
CA ILE A 241 3.41 11.47 6.87
C ILE A 241 3.38 12.84 6.22
N ILE A 242 3.64 12.92 4.93
CA ILE A 242 3.68 14.17 4.18
C ILE A 242 2.84 14.06 2.90
N ASN A 243 2.11 15.13 2.58
CA ASN A 243 1.56 15.33 1.25
C ASN A 243 2.63 16.01 0.38
N TRP A 244 3.20 15.30 -0.59
CA TRP A 244 4.33 15.84 -1.36
C TRP A 244 3.92 16.92 -2.39
N TYR A 245 2.62 17.10 -2.63
CA TYR A 245 2.09 18.22 -3.42
C TYR A 245 2.03 19.53 -2.62
N THR A 246 1.74 19.47 -1.32
CA THR A 246 1.51 20.66 -0.48
C THR A 246 2.57 20.86 0.60
N PHE A 247 3.34 19.82 0.92
CA PHE A 247 4.22 19.70 2.08
C PHE A 247 3.50 19.82 3.43
N ASP A 248 2.18 19.59 3.46
CA ASP A 248 1.49 19.36 4.73
C ASP A 248 2.02 18.06 5.34
N ALA A 249 2.50 18.13 6.59
CA ALA A 249 3.16 17.01 7.23
C ALA A 249 2.77 16.85 8.70
N ARG A 250 2.83 15.61 9.19
CA ARG A 250 2.59 15.28 10.60
C ARG A 250 3.40 14.05 10.99
N TRP A 251 3.92 14.09 12.22
CA TRP A 251 4.61 12.96 12.84
C TRP A 251 3.63 12.00 13.52
N LEU A 252 3.95 10.71 13.46
CA LEU A 252 3.29 9.63 14.17
C LEU A 252 4.33 8.80 14.95
N ASP A 253 3.90 8.32 16.11
CA ASP A 253 4.70 7.60 17.11
C ASP A 253 4.24 6.14 17.23
N ASP A 254 3.89 5.55 16.09
CA ASP A 254 3.56 4.14 15.95
C ASP A 254 4.85 3.28 15.85
N GLU A 255 4.75 1.99 16.17
CA GLU A 255 5.81 1.00 15.97
C GLU A 255 5.96 0.64 14.49
N ASP A 256 4.86 0.59 13.75
CA ASP A 256 4.86 0.37 12.30
C ASP A 256 3.59 0.94 11.67
N ILE A 257 3.62 1.22 10.37
CA ILE A 257 2.50 1.80 9.63
C ILE A 257 2.35 1.17 8.24
N GLN A 258 1.12 1.19 7.71
CA GLN A 258 0.82 0.71 6.37
C GLN A 258 -0.31 1.52 5.74
N PHE A 259 -0.07 2.09 4.55
CA PHE A 259 -1.14 2.71 3.78
C PHE A 259 -2.15 1.64 3.34
N LEU A 260 -3.44 1.93 3.56
CA LEU A 260 -4.54 1.23 2.90
C LEU A 260 -4.89 1.96 1.59
N ASP A 261 -4.93 3.28 1.64
CA ASP A 261 -5.07 4.17 0.48
C ASP A 261 -4.63 5.59 0.85
N GLU A 262 -4.91 6.58 -0.01
CA GLU A 262 -4.56 7.98 0.25
C GLU A 262 -5.33 8.62 1.42
N THR A 263 -6.40 7.97 1.90
CA THR A 263 -7.29 8.48 2.94
C THR A 263 -7.10 7.74 4.26
N TYR A 264 -6.68 6.48 4.23
CA TYR A 264 -6.58 5.63 5.42
C TYR A 264 -5.18 5.02 5.59
N LEU A 265 -4.71 5.06 6.83
CA LEU A 265 -3.45 4.49 7.27
C LEU A 265 -3.72 3.57 8.45
N LEU A 266 -3.12 2.38 8.45
CA LEU A 266 -3.02 1.56 9.65
C LEU A 266 -1.72 1.89 10.38
N GLY A 267 -1.77 1.93 11.70
CA GLY A 267 -0.59 1.95 12.55
C GLY A 267 -0.69 0.89 13.64
N VAL A 268 0.46 0.46 14.13
CA VAL A 268 0.59 -0.41 15.30
C VAL A 268 1.19 0.43 16.42
N ASN A 269 0.57 0.47 17.58
CA ASN A 269 1.13 1.15 18.75
C ASN A 269 0.89 0.34 20.03
N ARG A 270 1.40 0.84 21.15
CA ARG A 270 1.20 0.23 22.48
C ARG A 270 0.56 1.20 23.44
N LYS A 271 -0.55 0.80 24.05
CA LYS A 271 -1.23 1.54 25.12
C LYS A 271 -1.16 0.75 26.41
N GLY A 272 -0.44 1.29 27.40
CA GLY A 272 -0.22 0.58 28.66
C GLY A 272 0.48 -0.78 28.48
N GLY A 273 1.33 -0.91 27.46
CA GLY A 273 2.00 -2.17 27.11
C GLY A 273 1.20 -3.11 26.21
N VAL A 274 -0.12 -2.92 26.10
CA VAL A 274 -0.99 -3.72 25.23
C VAL A 274 -0.85 -3.25 23.78
N PRO A 275 -0.56 -4.14 22.82
CA PRO A 275 -0.45 -3.78 21.42
C PRO A 275 -1.84 -3.52 20.81
N VAL A 276 -1.95 -2.44 20.05
CA VAL A 276 -3.18 -1.95 19.45
C VAL A 276 -2.92 -1.65 17.98
N VAL A 277 -3.87 -2.04 17.11
CA VAL A 277 -3.91 -1.56 15.72
C VAL A 277 -4.82 -0.36 15.65
N ALA A 278 -4.28 0.77 15.22
CA ALA A 278 -4.99 2.01 14.99
C ALA A 278 -5.33 2.19 13.51
N LEU A 279 -6.55 2.65 13.22
CA LEU A 279 -6.96 3.10 11.89
C LEU A 279 -7.03 4.63 11.92
N TYR A 280 -6.21 5.28 11.11
CA TYR A 280 -6.15 6.72 10.97
C TYR A 280 -6.82 7.19 9.68
N ASN A 281 -7.45 8.36 9.73
CA ASN A 281 -7.79 9.17 8.56
C ASN A 281 -6.65 10.15 8.29
N ILE A 282 -6.08 10.05 7.10
CA ILE A 282 -4.95 10.85 6.60
C ILE A 282 -5.32 11.66 5.36
N SER A 283 -6.62 11.85 5.09
CA SER A 283 -7.10 12.68 3.97
C SER A 283 -6.42 14.05 3.93
N LYS A 284 -6.18 14.65 5.10
CA LYS A 284 -5.34 15.83 5.30
C LYS A 284 -4.10 15.46 6.10
N ALA A 285 -2.92 15.50 5.48
CA ALA A 285 -1.68 15.11 6.13
C ALA A 285 -1.30 16.00 7.34
N SER A 286 -1.73 17.26 7.36
CA SER A 286 -1.56 18.17 8.50
C SER A 286 -2.38 17.79 9.73
N THR A 287 -3.46 17.01 9.54
CA THR A 287 -4.46 16.73 10.57
C THR A 287 -4.88 15.26 10.48
N ILE A 288 -4.03 14.40 11.03
CA ILE A 288 -4.29 12.97 11.12
C ILE A 288 -5.26 12.73 12.28
N THR A 289 -6.38 12.05 12.02
CA THR A 289 -7.36 11.71 13.05
C THR A 289 -7.44 10.20 13.26
N LEU A 290 -7.44 9.77 14.52
CA LEU A 290 -7.67 8.39 14.88
C LEU A 290 -9.16 8.06 14.73
N LEU A 291 -9.49 7.08 13.91
CA LEU A 291 -10.88 6.66 13.67
C LEU A 291 -11.28 5.50 14.57
N ARG A 292 -10.40 4.49 14.69
CA ARG A 292 -10.68 3.25 15.42
C ARG A 292 -9.41 2.65 15.98
N GLU A 293 -9.59 1.87 17.03
CA GLU A 293 -8.54 1.08 17.66
C GLU A 293 -9.02 -0.34 17.86
N PHE A 294 -8.10 -1.28 17.69
CA PHE A 294 -8.33 -2.69 17.85
C PHE A 294 -7.25 -3.25 18.76
N GLU A 295 -7.62 -3.60 19.99
CA GLU A 295 -6.70 -4.31 20.89
C GLU A 295 -6.36 -5.67 20.29
N LEU A 296 -5.05 -5.98 20.29
CA LEU A 296 -4.56 -7.27 19.88
C LEU A 296 -4.54 -8.24 21.08
N PRO A 297 -4.54 -9.57 20.85
CA PRO A 297 -4.57 -10.53 21.93
C PRO A 297 -3.41 -10.35 22.92
N GLN A 298 -3.67 -10.40 24.23
CA GLN A 298 -2.67 -10.27 25.30
C GLN A 298 -1.44 -11.18 25.13
N SER A 299 -1.61 -12.35 24.50
CA SER A 299 -0.49 -13.23 24.19
C SER A 299 0.58 -12.58 23.29
N TRP A 300 0.35 -11.39 22.74
CA TRP A 300 1.24 -10.63 21.88
C TRP A 300 1.94 -9.45 22.57
N ASP A 301 1.72 -9.23 23.86
CA ASP A 301 2.25 -8.09 24.62
C ASP A 301 3.77 -7.92 24.56
N ARG A 302 4.52 -8.97 24.22
CA ARG A 302 5.99 -8.91 24.07
C ARG A 302 6.48 -9.21 22.66
N SER A 303 5.61 -9.07 21.66
CA SER A 303 5.95 -9.43 20.29
C SER A 303 6.20 -8.20 19.45
N ILE A 304 7.15 -8.30 18.52
CA ILE A 304 7.32 -7.30 17.48
C ILE A 304 6.20 -7.54 16.46
N ILE A 305 5.48 -6.47 16.15
CA ILE A 305 4.30 -6.50 15.30
C ILE A 305 4.59 -5.58 14.12
N GLU A 306 4.65 -6.16 12.93
CA GLU A 306 5.01 -5.45 11.69
C GLU A 306 4.00 -5.79 10.60
N PHE A 307 3.60 -4.78 9.83
CA PHE A 307 2.89 -4.95 8.58
C PHE A 307 3.86 -5.48 7.52
N SER A 308 3.42 -6.52 6.82
CA SER A 308 4.14 -7.07 5.69
C SER A 308 3.28 -6.94 4.42
N PRO A 309 3.90 -6.67 3.26
CA PRO A 309 3.23 -6.79 1.98
C PRO A 309 2.62 -8.18 1.84
N ASN A 310 1.37 -8.26 1.39
CA ASN A 310 0.74 -9.54 1.15
C ASN A 310 1.32 -10.22 -0.09
N ASN A 311 2.36 -11.02 0.12
CA ASN A 311 3.01 -11.81 -0.92
C ASN A 311 2.32 -13.17 -1.16
N SER A 312 1.19 -13.46 -0.48
CA SER A 312 0.52 -14.76 -0.63
C SER A 312 -0.37 -14.81 -1.88
N PRO A 313 -0.38 -15.94 -2.64
CA PRO A 313 -1.44 -16.19 -3.61
C PRO A 313 -2.79 -16.20 -2.89
N LYS A 314 -3.75 -15.38 -3.34
CA LYS A 314 -5.12 -15.40 -2.80
C LYS A 314 -5.77 -16.76 -3.12
N ILE A 315 -5.74 -17.70 -2.18
CA ILE A 315 -6.46 -18.98 -2.30
C ILE A 315 -7.96 -18.70 -2.19
N ARG A 316 -8.74 -19.31 -3.10
CA ARG A 316 -10.17 -19.08 -3.42
C ARG A 316 -11.19 -19.16 -2.28
N LEU A 317 -10.79 -19.39 -1.03
CA LEU A 317 -11.75 -19.70 0.03
C LEU A 317 -12.25 -18.50 0.81
N PHE A 318 -11.61 -17.31 0.74
CA PHE A 318 -12.07 -16.13 1.49
C PHE A 318 -11.96 -14.82 0.71
N LEU A 319 -13.01 -14.00 0.84
CA LEU A 319 -13.37 -12.85 0.01
C LEU A 319 -12.99 -11.52 0.67
N PHE A 320 -11.74 -11.05 0.60
CA PHE A 320 -11.41 -9.68 1.08
C PHE A 320 -10.29 -8.98 0.26
N SER A 321 -10.40 -7.65 0.17
CA SER A 321 -9.47 -6.71 -0.47
C SER A 321 -8.17 -6.54 0.33
N GLU A 322 -7.15 -5.95 -0.31
CA GLU A 322 -5.85 -5.51 0.24
C GLU A 322 -5.63 -5.88 1.72
N CYS A 323 -5.13 -7.09 1.97
CA CYS A 323 -4.83 -7.50 3.34
C CYS A 323 -3.44 -6.99 3.68
N ALA A 324 -3.32 -6.11 4.67
CA ALA A 324 -2.08 -5.97 5.40
C ALA A 324 -1.88 -7.26 6.21
N VAL A 325 -0.72 -7.91 6.05
CA VAL A 325 -0.38 -9.11 6.80
C VAL A 325 0.31 -8.63 8.06
N LEU A 326 -0.28 -8.86 9.23
CA LEU A 326 0.32 -8.45 10.49
C LEU A 326 1.20 -9.58 11.01
N SER A 327 2.51 -9.49 10.80
CA SER A 327 3.43 -10.52 11.24
C SER A 327 3.81 -10.35 12.70
N ARG A 328 4.11 -11.47 13.37
CA ARG A 328 4.53 -11.56 14.76
C ARG A 328 5.88 -12.24 14.85
N SER A 329 6.88 -11.56 15.43
CA SER A 329 8.19 -12.15 15.72
C SER A 329 8.47 -12.20 17.24
N ARG A 330 9.01 -13.33 17.73
CA ARG A 330 9.60 -13.47 19.07
C ARG A 330 11.11 -13.61 18.90
N ASP A 331 11.88 -12.61 19.35
CA ASP A 331 13.34 -12.52 19.47
C ASP A 331 14.25 -12.92 18.28
N ALA A 332 15.42 -12.29 18.22
CA ALA A 332 16.36 -12.30 17.10
C ALA A 332 17.38 -13.47 17.19
N ASN A 333 17.04 -14.64 16.66
CA ASN A 333 18.01 -15.71 16.41
C ASN A 333 17.70 -16.36 15.02
N PRO A 334 18.64 -16.46 14.06
CA PRO A 334 18.30 -16.52 12.63
C PRO A 334 18.02 -17.94 12.09
N ARG A 335 17.30 -18.81 12.82
CA ARG A 335 16.90 -20.14 12.30
C ARG A 335 15.39 -20.18 12.05
N TYR A 336 15.00 -20.43 10.80
CA TYR A 336 13.69 -20.10 10.23
C TYR A 336 12.73 -21.30 10.13
N GLN A 337 11.51 -21.18 10.69
CA GLN A 337 10.27 -21.78 10.19
C GLN A 337 9.06 -20.85 10.46
N SER A 338 8.14 -20.70 9.50
CA SER A 338 6.95 -19.81 9.60
C SER A 338 5.67 -20.61 9.83
N LYS A 339 4.91 -20.33 10.91
CA LYS A 339 3.55 -20.84 11.12
C LYS A 339 2.52 -19.74 10.85
N LYS A 340 1.42 -20.07 10.16
CA LYS A 340 0.36 -19.11 9.76
C LYS A 340 -0.84 -19.24 10.69
N ALA A 341 -1.21 -18.17 11.37
CA ALA A 341 -2.43 -18.04 12.15
C ALA A 341 -3.36 -17.01 11.48
N ILE A 342 -4.65 -17.28 11.43
CA ILE A 342 -5.65 -16.41 10.80
C ILE A 342 -6.69 -16.07 11.86
N GLN A 343 -6.86 -14.78 12.15
CA GLN A 343 -7.92 -14.32 13.04
C GLN A 343 -8.95 -13.51 12.24
N ARG A 344 -10.23 -13.88 12.38
CA ARG A 344 -11.34 -13.15 11.74
C ARG A 344 -11.68 -11.94 12.60
N THR A 345 -11.57 -10.75 12.02
CA THR A 345 -12.18 -9.55 12.60
C THR A 345 -13.58 -9.37 12.02
N SER A 346 -14.50 -8.80 12.80
CA SER A 346 -15.92 -8.62 12.46
C SER A 346 -16.18 -7.65 11.28
N PHE A 347 -15.14 -7.02 10.72
CA PHE A 347 -15.27 -5.95 9.71
C PHE A 347 -14.66 -6.25 8.34
N GLY A 348 -14.34 -7.52 8.05
CA GLY A 348 -13.91 -7.93 6.70
C GLY A 348 -12.45 -7.60 6.36
N PHE A 349 -11.60 -7.40 7.37
CA PHE A 349 -10.15 -7.44 7.19
C PHE A 349 -9.64 -8.80 7.65
N GLN A 350 -8.90 -9.49 6.78
CA GLN A 350 -8.20 -10.71 7.17
C GLN A 350 -6.81 -10.31 7.64
N LEU A 351 -6.65 -10.23 8.96
CA LEU A 351 -5.35 -10.11 9.62
C LEU A 351 -4.66 -11.48 9.47
N VAL A 352 -3.75 -11.58 8.52
CA VAL A 352 -2.93 -12.79 8.39
C VAL A 352 -1.75 -12.62 9.34
N VAL A 353 -1.69 -13.49 10.34
CA VAL A 353 -0.64 -13.47 11.35
C VAL A 353 0.40 -14.51 11.00
N HIS A 354 1.59 -14.06 10.61
CA HIS A 354 2.73 -14.97 10.57
C HIS A 354 3.30 -15.06 11.98
N GLN A 355 3.04 -16.18 12.64
CA GLN A 355 3.65 -16.50 13.91
C GLN A 355 5.02 -17.12 13.63
N ARG A 356 6.09 -16.36 13.88
CA ARG A 356 7.43 -16.93 13.94
C ARG A 356 7.56 -17.66 15.28
N VAL A 357 7.52 -18.99 15.22
CA VAL A 357 7.74 -19.87 16.38
C VAL A 357 9.16 -20.41 16.24
N LEU A 358 10.03 -20.02 17.17
CA LEU A 358 11.34 -20.64 17.35
C LEU A 358 11.09 -22.08 17.83
N LEU A 359 11.70 -23.07 17.16
CA LEU A 359 11.85 -24.43 17.69
C LEU A 359 13.19 -24.53 18.42
#